data_AF-A0A9P5YM57-F1
#
_entry.id   AF-A0A9P5YM57-F1
#
_cell.length_a   1.000
_cell.length_b   1.000
_cell.length_c   1.000
_cell.angle_alpha   90.00
_cell.angle_beta   90.00
_cell.angle_gamma   90.00
#
_symmetry.space_group_name_H-M   'P 1'
#
loop_
_entity.id
_entity.type
_entity.pdbx_description
1 polymer ?
#
loop_
_entity_poly.entity_id
_entity_poly.type
_entity_poly.pdbx_seq_one_letter_code
_entity_poly.pdbx_strand_id
1 'polypeptide(L)' 'MNIIENTWDHLDRMIRLRDPLPTSLDQLWVALLDEWGKLDQAYIDKLYASLPKRVQALKKAKGCATRY' A
#
# COMPACT_ATOMS: atom_id res chain seq x y z
N MET A 1 -9.43 0.95 8.63
CA MET A 1 -8.70 2.16 8.19
C MET A 1 -7.25 2.04 8.64
N ASN A 2 -6.48 1.26 7.91
CA ASN A 2 -5.06 1.11 8.17
C ASN A 2 -4.30 1.56 6.92
N ILE A 3 -3.52 2.63 7.03
CA ILE A 3 -2.79 3.19 5.88
C ILE A 3 -1.77 2.22 5.28
N ILE A 4 -1.32 1.24 6.08
CA ILE A 4 -0.38 0.23 5.61
C ILE A 4 -1.04 -0.75 4.63
N GLU A 5 -2.36 -0.96 4.69
CA GLU A 5 -3.09 -1.84 3.78
C GLU A 5 -2.97 -1.32 2.34
N ASN A 6 -3.07 -0.01 2.13
CA ASN A 6 -2.83 0.61 0.83
C ASN A 6 -1.39 0.43 0.32
N THR A 7 -0.42 0.42 1.23
CA THR A 7 0.98 0.17 0.87
C THR A 7 1.17 -1.29 0.47
N TRP A 8 0.56 -2.23 1.20
CA TRP A 8 0.59 -3.65 0.86
C TRP A 8 -0.06 -3.94 -0.50
N ASP A 9 -1.23 -3.36 -0.76
CA ASP A 9 -1.89 -3.48 -2.06
C ASP A 9 -1.04 -2.93 -3.21
N HIS A 10 -0.31 -1.84 -2.97
CA HIS A 10 0.60 -1.26 -3.95
C HIS A 10 1.78 -2.19 -4.24
N LEU A 11 2.39 -2.76 -3.20
CA LEU A 11 3.52 -3.68 -3.33
C LEU A 11 3.12 -4.98 -4.02
N ASP A 12 1.96 -5.56 -3.69
CA ASP A 12 1.45 -6.77 -4.37
C ASP A 12 1.29 -6.51 -5.88
N ARG A 13 0.77 -5.34 -6.28
CA ARG A 13 0.69 -4.95 -7.70
C ARG A 13 2.07 -4.83 -8.34
N MET A 14 3.03 -4.19 -7.68
CA MET A 14 4.38 -4.05 -8.24
C MET A 14 5.07 -5.40 -8.42
N ILE A 15 4.91 -6.32 -7.46
CA ILE A 15 5.45 -7.68 -7.56
C ILE A 15 4.82 -8.45 -8.71
N ARG A 16 3.51 -8.35 -8.92
CA ARG A 16 2.82 -8.99 -10.05
C ARG A 16 3.22 -8.45 -11.42
N LEU A 17 3.71 -7.21 -11.47
CA LEU A 17 4.19 -6.57 -12.69
C LEU A 17 5.67 -6.87 -12.99
N ARG A 18 6.39 -7.53 -12.08
CA ARG A 18 7.79 -7.90 -12.31
C ARG A 18 7.92 -8.96 -13.39
N ASP A 19 8.98 -8.83 -14.18
CA ASP A 19 9.44 -9.83 -15.13
C ASP A 19 10.92 -10.13 -14.88
N PRO A 20 11.30 -11.38 -14.51
CA PRO A 20 10.43 -12.53 -14.26
C PRO A 20 9.65 -12.43 -12.94
N LEU A 21 8.49 -13.06 -12.87
CA LEU A 21 7.74 -13.20 -11.61
C LEU A 21 8.54 -14.06 -10.62
N PRO A 22 8.54 -13.71 -9.32
CA PRO A 22 9.18 -14.54 -8.31
C PRO A 22 8.48 -15.89 -8.21
N THR A 23 9.25 -16.97 -8.34
CA THR A 23 8.74 -18.36 -8.32
C THR A 23 9.08 -19.10 -7.02
N SER A 24 9.97 -18.54 -6.20
CA SER A 24 10.31 -19.05 -4.87
C SER A 24 10.06 -18.01 -3.77
N LEU A 25 9.93 -18.46 -2.52
CA LEU A 25 9.76 -17.57 -1.37
C LEU A 25 10.96 -16.63 -1.19
N ASP A 26 12.18 -17.09 -1.45
CA ASP A 26 13.37 -16.25 -1.37
C ASP A 26 13.36 -15.16 -2.44
N GLN A 27 12.96 -15.49 -3.67
CA GLN A 27 12.79 -14.50 -4.75
C GLN A 27 11.68 -13.50 -4.42
N LEU A 28 10.58 -13.96 -3.83
CA LEU A 28 9.49 -13.09 -3.39
C LEU A 28 9.96 -12.13 -2.29
N TRP A 29 10.75 -12.62 -1.33
CA TRP A 29 11.29 -11.80 -0.24
C TRP A 29 12.24 -10.72 -0.77
N VAL A 30 13.16 -11.10 -1.67
CA VAL A 30 14.06 -10.15 -2.33
C VAL A 30 13.27 -9.14 -3.16
N ALA A 31 12.23 -9.58 -3.86
CA ALA A 31 11.39 -8.69 -4.66
C ALA A 31 10.61 -7.69 -3.78
N LEU A 32 10.06 -8.15 -2.66
CA LEU A 32 9.41 -7.31 -1.68
C LEU A 32 10.35 -6.22 -1.15
N LEU A 33 11.57 -6.59 -0.76
CA LEU A 33 12.55 -5.64 -0.24
C LEU A 33 12.97 -4.60 -1.27
N ASP A 34 13.17 -5.01 -2.53
CA ASP A 34 13.57 -4.09 -3.60
C ASP A 34 12.42 -3.15 -4.00
N GLU A 35 11.18 -3.64 -4.13
CA GLU A 35 10.02 -2.78 -4.35
C GLU A 35 9.71 -1.87 -3.15
N TRP A 36 9.91 -2.36 -1.93
CA TRP A 36 9.78 -1.55 -0.72
C TRP A 36 10.80 -0.40 -0.70
N GLY A 37 12.05 -0.67 -1.08
CA GLY A 37 13.10 0.34 -1.20
C GLY A 37 12.86 1.37 -2.31
N LYS A 38 12.06 1.03 -3.32
CA LYS A 38 11.67 1.92 -4.43
C LYS A 38 10.45 2.78 -4.13
N LEU A 39 9.81 2.62 -2.98
CA LEU A 39 8.67 3.45 -2.60
C LEU A 39 9.09 4.92 -2.56
N ASP A 40 8.52 5.71 -3.46
CA ASP A 40 8.78 7.15 -3.52
C ASP A 40 8.25 7.82 -2.25
N GLN A 41 9.07 8.70 -1.66
CA GLN A 41 8.66 9.53 -0.52
C GLN A 41 7.38 10.31 -0.85
N ALA A 42 7.21 10.76 -2.10
CA ALA A 42 5.99 11.46 -2.52
C ALA A 42 4.73 10.57 -2.46
N TYR A 43 4.86 9.25 -2.62
CA TYR A 43 3.75 8.31 -2.42
C TYR A 43 3.39 8.19 -0.94
N ILE A 44 4.39 8.10 -0.07
CA ILE A 44 4.22 8.06 1.39
C ILE A 44 3.54 9.35 1.87
N ASP A 45 4.03 10.51 1.43
CA ASP A 45 3.45 11.80 1.82
C ASP A 45 1.99 11.94 1.37
N LYS A 46 1.64 11.46 0.17
CA LYS A 46 0.25 11.42 -0.30
C LYS A 46 -0.63 10.50 0.54
N LEU A 47 -0.11 9.35 0.99
CA LEU A 47 -0.83 8.45 1.88
C LEU A 47 -1.17 9.16 3.20
N TYR A 48 -0.19 9.79 3.84
CA TYR A 48 -0.41 10.54 5.07
C TYR A 48 -1.33 11.76 4.86
N ALA A 49 -1.16 12.51 3.76
CA ALA A 49 -2.04 13.63 3.42
C ALA A 49 -3.50 13.19 3.19
N SER A 50 -3.74 11.91 2.85
CA SER A 50 -5.09 11.36 2.71
C SER A 50 -5.79 11.08 4.05
N LEU A 51 -5.03 10.89 5.15
CA LEU A 51 -5.57 10.50 6.46
C LEU A 51 -6.72 11.39 6.95
N PRO A 52 -6.62 12.74 6.95
CA PRO A 52 -7.71 13.58 7.44
C PRO A 52 -9.02 13.34 6.68
N LYS A 53 -8.95 13.14 5.36
CA LYS A 53 -10.12 12.84 4.52
C LYS A 53 -10.72 11.47 4.84
N ARG A 54 -9.87 10.47 5.12
CA ARG A 54 -10.33 9.13 5.52
C ARG A 54 -11.03 9.19 6.88
N VAL A 55 -10.43 9.84 7.87
CA VAL A 55 -11.01 10.02 9.22
C VAL A 55 -12.35 10.75 9.14
N GLN A 56 -12.45 11.81 8.33
CA GLN A 56 -13.73 12.49 8.09
C GLN A 56 -14.78 11.56 7.47
N ALA A 57 -14.40 10.72 6.50
CA ALA A 57 -15.31 9.75 5.92
C ALA A 57 -15.79 8.71 6.94
N LEU A 58 -14.91 8.23 7.82
CA LEU A 58 -15.29 7.29 8.89
C LEU A 58 -16.21 7.95 9.91
N LYS A 59 -15.95 9.21 10.28
CA LYS A 59 -16.83 9.98 11.14
C LYS A 59 -18.22 10.16 10.50
N LYS A 60 -18.28 10.47 9.20
CA LYS A 60 -19.53 10.58 8.44
C LYS A 60 -20.27 9.24 8.35
N ALA A 61 -19.53 8.14 8.21
CA ALA A 61 -20.06 6.78 8.23
C ALA A 61 -20.42 6.27 9.63
N LYS A 62 -20.24 7.08 10.69
CA LYS A 62 -20.46 6.68 12.10
C LYS A 62 -19.70 5.40 12.47
N GLY A 63 -18.50 5.22 11.92
CA GLY A 63 -17.70 4.02 12.13
C GLY A 63 -18.02 2.83 11.23
N CYS A 64 -19.04 2.92 10.36
CA CYS A 64 -19.30 1.91 9.33
C CYS A 64 -18.24 1.95 8.21
N ALA A 65 -18.25 0.92 7.36
CA ALA A 65 -17.31 0.76 6.26
C ALA A 65 -17.24 2.00 5.37
N THR A 66 -16.01 2.39 5.03
CA THR A 66 -15.70 3.48 4.11
C THR A 66 -15.09 2.96 2.83
N ARG A 67 -15.07 3.78 1.77
CA ARG A 67 -14.37 3.48 0.50
C ARG A 67 -12.83 3.35 0.62
N TYR A 68 -12.30 3.44 1.83
CA TYR A 68 -10.89 3.57 2.19
C TYR A 68 -10.50 2.48 3.17
#